data_AF-A0A372DX37-F1
#
_entry.id   AF-A0A372DX37-F1
#
_cell.length_a   1.000
_cell.length_b   1.000
_cell.length_c   1.000
_cell.angle_alpha   90.00
_cell.angle_beta   90.00
_cell.angle_gamma   90.00
#
_symmetry.space_group_name_H-M   'P 1'
#
loop_
_entity.id
_entity.type
_entity.pdbx_description
1 polymer ?
#
loop_
_entity_poly.entity_id
_entity_poly.type
_entity_poly.pdbx_seq_one_letter_code
_entity_poly.pdbx_strand_id
1 'polypeptide(L)'
;MDFFTSEDLELLLQHADRNFKLNNKAHQRIEQELLSGPIAKTKFWAKLLGGTGFKVSMKYRAWRQAGTVTDTDGNRTMRRLFKPFTWASLFLPGQQQFGVFFTLGIDAASQTLMWKLDCLRQGVAALDTKLIVRFDDFMRTRGGIALPVMVPVAELPNWNWPRLAAATKSYLATNKTIYLDAIDYVWQGRNPLEDKLARICWNTSGWQVPSGPEGKSQDANSHERSDGPGFGAEEWLFNFSRLAGNYHYAFLQPLNNDAHEGKVYNIKLYSRNSDTQEYFYVGRIRNAEVLTDAMNQKIHTKYEAKGWYAEMADELCRATANPAAELFSPMFLHGPFNFRFRPEDVERPDTDSGVELIEEFSTWTNNHRYVLLADTSPEATYNPSWNPQPKIIPKVILKGGKQGKQPKSRTIQGGSIELKALHQQVQRNLCKVLKEQYPGELVVKEAAIQGTNTRIDVVRETPTGLVFYEVKVLHSIRACIREALGQLLEYACWSDPQLSQEWVIVSHHTVTQEAEEYLDRLQATFDLPISYMQVGLTTTKTPAATL
;
A
#
# COMPACT_ATOMS: atom_id res chain seq x y z
N MET A 1 -17.85 -8.06 -48.56
CA MET A 1 -16.74 -7.19 -48.11
C MET A 1 -15.55 -7.55 -48.98
N ASP A 2 -15.07 -6.60 -49.77
CA ASP A 2 -13.80 -6.67 -50.49
C ASP A 2 -12.62 -6.78 -49.52
N PHE A 3 -11.44 -7.20 -50.00
CA PHE A 3 -10.24 -7.29 -49.15
C PHE A 3 -9.58 -5.92 -48.97
N PHE A 4 -8.62 -5.81 -48.06
CA PHE A 4 -7.81 -4.60 -47.93
C PHE A 4 -7.02 -4.31 -49.20
N THR A 5 -6.89 -3.03 -49.54
CA THR A 5 -6.14 -2.55 -50.72
C THR A 5 -5.17 -1.43 -50.35
N SER A 6 -4.33 -1.02 -51.30
CA SER A 6 -3.45 0.15 -51.12
C SER A 6 -4.24 1.45 -50.94
N GLU A 7 -5.40 1.59 -51.59
CA GLU A 7 -6.25 2.79 -51.47
C GLU A 7 -6.79 2.99 -50.04
N ASP A 8 -7.03 1.89 -49.29
CA ASP A 8 -7.43 1.97 -47.88
C ASP A 8 -6.36 2.66 -47.02
N LEU A 9 -5.08 2.41 -47.33
CA LEU A 9 -3.93 3.00 -46.66
C LEU A 9 -3.77 4.47 -47.06
N GLU A 10 -3.86 4.77 -48.35
CA GLU A 10 -3.75 6.13 -48.89
C GLU A 10 -4.80 7.04 -48.27
N LEU A 11 -6.05 6.55 -48.12
CA LEU A 11 -7.12 7.30 -47.45
C LEU A 11 -6.77 7.64 -45.99
N LEU A 12 -6.21 6.68 -45.23
CA LEU A 12 -5.79 6.92 -43.85
C LEU A 12 -4.61 7.91 -43.78
N LEU A 13 -3.57 7.70 -44.59
CA LEU A 13 -2.37 8.55 -44.64
C LEU A 13 -2.71 9.99 -45.06
N GLN A 14 -3.57 10.16 -46.06
CA GLN A 14 -3.96 11.48 -46.56
C GLN A 14 -4.59 12.34 -45.46
N HIS A 15 -5.28 11.73 -44.50
CA HIS A 15 -6.01 12.46 -43.45
C HIS A 15 -5.40 12.33 -42.05
N ALA A 16 -4.38 11.49 -41.86
CA ALA A 16 -3.71 11.27 -40.59
C ALA A 16 -3.35 12.59 -39.89
N ASP A 17 -3.66 12.67 -38.59
CA ASP A 17 -3.37 13.78 -37.69
C ASP A 17 -3.94 15.15 -38.10
N ARG A 18 -4.78 15.20 -39.14
CA ARG A 18 -5.52 16.40 -39.52
C ARG A 18 -6.69 16.64 -38.57
N ASN A 19 -6.97 17.92 -38.30
CA ASN A 19 -8.02 18.30 -37.37
C ASN A 19 -9.42 18.11 -37.98
N PHE A 20 -10.22 17.23 -37.37
CA PHE A 20 -11.61 16.99 -37.67
C PHE A 20 -12.53 18.05 -37.03
N LYS A 21 -13.45 18.57 -37.83
CA LYS A 21 -14.43 19.60 -37.44
C LYS A 21 -15.83 19.05 -37.68
N LEU A 22 -16.64 18.95 -36.62
CA LEU A 22 -17.97 18.32 -36.65
C LEU A 22 -18.91 18.93 -37.69
N ASN A 23 -18.84 20.24 -37.89
CA ASN A 23 -19.75 20.98 -38.78
C ASN A 23 -19.19 21.15 -40.21
N ASN A 24 -18.04 20.53 -40.52
CA ASN A 24 -17.43 20.63 -41.85
C ASN A 24 -17.90 19.44 -42.73
N LYS A 25 -18.63 19.75 -43.81
CA LYS A 25 -19.17 18.74 -44.73
C LYS A 25 -18.10 17.87 -45.40
N ALA A 26 -16.93 18.43 -45.72
CA ALA A 26 -15.82 17.64 -46.30
C ALA A 26 -15.27 16.65 -45.27
N HIS A 27 -15.12 17.07 -44.02
CA HIS A 27 -14.69 16.19 -42.94
C HIS A 27 -15.71 15.07 -42.64
N GLN A 28 -17.01 15.36 -42.74
CA GLN A 28 -18.07 14.35 -42.63
C GLN A 28 -18.03 13.33 -43.77
N ARG A 29 -17.69 13.75 -45.00
CA ARG A 29 -17.48 12.82 -46.13
C ARG A 29 -16.30 11.88 -45.87
N ILE A 30 -15.16 12.43 -45.43
CA ILE A 30 -13.98 11.63 -45.04
C ILE A 30 -14.35 10.64 -43.92
N GLU A 31 -15.12 11.06 -42.92
CA GLU A 31 -15.63 10.13 -41.88
C GLU A 31 -16.42 8.97 -42.50
N GLN A 32 -17.32 9.23 -43.46
CA GLN A 32 -18.10 8.18 -44.12
C GLN A 32 -17.23 7.25 -44.96
N GLU A 33 -16.24 7.78 -45.68
CA GLU A 33 -15.29 6.99 -46.48
C GLU A 33 -14.45 6.07 -45.57
N LEU A 34 -13.91 6.61 -44.47
CA LEU A 34 -13.19 5.80 -43.49
C LEU A 34 -14.08 4.72 -42.87
N LEU A 35 -15.32 5.06 -42.50
CA LEU A 35 -16.28 4.16 -41.87
C LEU A 35 -16.76 3.04 -42.79
N SER A 36 -16.86 3.30 -44.09
CA SER A 36 -17.30 2.34 -45.11
C SER A 36 -16.15 1.55 -45.75
N GLY A 37 -14.93 2.07 -45.74
CA GLY A 37 -13.72 1.41 -46.23
C GLY A 37 -12.92 0.73 -45.09
N PRO A 38 -11.73 1.25 -44.72
CA PRO A 38 -10.76 0.54 -43.88
C PRO A 38 -11.30 0.14 -42.50
N ILE A 39 -12.21 0.94 -41.91
CA ILE A 39 -12.84 0.61 -40.61
C ILE A 39 -13.83 -0.53 -40.76
N ALA A 40 -14.66 -0.53 -41.82
CA ALA A 40 -15.61 -1.60 -42.07
C ALA A 40 -14.87 -2.92 -42.31
N LYS A 41 -13.78 -2.88 -43.08
CA LYS A 41 -12.91 -4.03 -43.35
C LYS A 41 -12.28 -4.57 -42.06
N THR A 42 -11.82 -3.72 -41.15
CA THR A 42 -11.28 -4.16 -39.85
C THR A 42 -12.36 -4.76 -38.94
N LYS A 43 -13.57 -4.19 -38.92
CA LYS A 43 -14.73 -4.80 -38.24
C LYS A 43 -15.06 -6.18 -38.81
N PHE A 44 -15.02 -6.30 -40.14
CA PHE A 44 -15.28 -7.56 -40.82
C PHE A 44 -14.21 -8.60 -40.47
N TRP A 45 -12.92 -8.23 -40.51
CA TRP A 45 -11.81 -9.07 -40.05
C TRP A 45 -12.06 -9.59 -38.64
N ALA A 46 -12.36 -8.70 -37.69
CA ALA A 46 -12.61 -9.09 -36.31
C ALA A 46 -13.81 -10.04 -36.17
N LYS A 47 -14.87 -9.86 -36.98
CA LYS A 47 -16.04 -10.76 -37.01
C LYS A 47 -15.68 -12.16 -37.51
N LEU A 48 -14.74 -12.30 -38.45
CA LEU A 48 -14.27 -13.60 -38.94
C LEU A 48 -13.57 -14.44 -37.85
N LEU A 49 -13.12 -13.80 -36.76
CA LEU A 49 -12.48 -14.44 -35.62
C LEU A 49 -13.46 -15.03 -34.61
N GLY A 50 -14.76 -15.03 -34.93
CA GLY A 50 -15.76 -15.76 -34.15
C GLY A 50 -15.35 -17.22 -33.92
N GLY A 51 -15.71 -17.75 -32.74
CA GLY A 51 -15.36 -19.12 -32.32
C GLY A 51 -13.98 -19.27 -31.69
N THR A 52 -13.14 -18.23 -31.65
CA THR A 52 -11.83 -18.27 -30.96
C THR A 52 -11.92 -18.13 -29.44
N GLY A 53 -13.10 -17.78 -28.92
CA GLY A 53 -13.31 -17.42 -27.52
C GLY A 53 -13.00 -15.97 -27.17
N PHE A 54 -12.36 -15.20 -28.07
CA PHE A 54 -12.10 -13.78 -27.85
C PHE A 54 -13.31 -12.91 -28.20
N LYS A 55 -13.58 -11.91 -27.37
CA LYS A 55 -14.56 -10.84 -27.61
C LYS A 55 -13.88 -9.68 -28.30
N VAL A 56 -14.53 -9.16 -29.34
CA VAL A 56 -14.09 -7.98 -30.08
C VAL A 56 -14.61 -6.72 -29.40
N SER A 57 -13.74 -5.74 -29.22
CA SER A 57 -14.08 -4.38 -28.82
C SER A 57 -13.55 -3.40 -29.87
N MET A 58 -14.47 -2.68 -30.51
CA MET A 58 -14.13 -1.61 -31.46
C MET A 58 -15.15 -0.48 -31.34
N LYS A 59 -14.71 0.68 -30.86
CA LYS A 59 -15.59 1.84 -30.68
C LYS A 59 -16.01 2.41 -32.04
N TYR A 60 -17.26 2.86 -32.19
CA TYR A 60 -17.71 3.53 -33.41
C TYR A 60 -16.80 4.70 -33.83
N ARG A 61 -16.31 5.45 -32.83
CA ARG A 61 -15.40 6.59 -33.00
C ARG A 61 -13.91 6.21 -32.98
N ALA A 62 -13.57 4.93 -33.22
CA ALA A 62 -12.19 4.44 -33.16
C ALA A 62 -11.24 5.15 -34.14
N TRP A 63 -11.78 5.79 -35.19
CA TRP A 63 -11.09 6.54 -36.23
C TRP A 63 -10.67 7.96 -35.85
N ARG A 64 -11.11 8.46 -34.69
CA ARG A 64 -10.71 9.78 -34.20
C ARG A 64 -10.14 9.75 -32.79
N GLN A 65 -9.24 10.69 -32.53
CA GLN A 65 -8.71 10.99 -31.20
C GLN A 65 -9.19 12.38 -30.78
N ALA A 66 -9.79 12.48 -29.59
CA ALA A 66 -10.14 13.77 -29.01
C ALA A 66 -9.12 14.14 -27.93
N GLY A 67 -8.73 15.41 -27.89
CA GLY A 67 -7.83 15.96 -26.87
C GLY A 67 -8.12 17.44 -26.65
N THR A 68 -7.56 18.00 -25.60
CA THR A 68 -7.64 19.44 -25.30
C THR A 68 -6.29 20.07 -25.63
N VAL A 69 -6.30 21.18 -26.35
CA VAL A 69 -5.12 21.99 -26.62
C VAL A 69 -5.30 23.32 -25.90
N THR A 70 -4.27 23.75 -25.20
CA THR A 70 -4.22 25.06 -24.56
C THR A 70 -3.44 26.00 -25.47
N ASP A 71 -3.99 27.16 -25.81
CA ASP A 71 -3.24 28.20 -26.53
C ASP A 71 -2.27 28.95 -25.61
N THR A 72 -1.50 29.89 -26.18
CA THR A 72 -0.52 30.71 -25.45
C THR A 72 -1.15 31.58 -24.37
N ASP A 73 -2.45 31.87 -24.50
CA ASP A 73 -3.21 32.71 -23.58
C ASP A 73 -3.93 31.89 -22.50
N GLY A 74 -3.73 30.56 -22.48
CA GLY A 74 -4.31 29.65 -21.50
C GLY A 74 -5.71 29.12 -21.86
N ASN A 75 -6.26 29.46 -23.03
CA ASN A 75 -7.58 29.00 -23.44
C ASN A 75 -7.53 27.55 -23.92
N ARG A 76 -8.45 26.74 -23.40
CA ARG A 76 -8.54 25.30 -23.70
C ARG A 76 -9.55 25.04 -24.80
N THR A 77 -9.10 24.52 -25.94
CA THR A 77 -9.96 24.15 -27.07
C THR A 77 -9.93 22.64 -27.32
N MET A 78 -11.07 22.08 -27.74
CA MET A 78 -11.17 20.66 -28.10
C MET A 78 -10.61 20.42 -29.50
N ARG A 79 -9.50 19.68 -29.58
CA ARG A 79 -8.91 19.19 -30.83
C ARG A 79 -9.39 17.77 -31.10
N ARG A 80 -9.74 17.47 -32.35
CA ARG A 80 -10.14 16.13 -32.77
C ARG A 80 -9.29 15.75 -33.97
N LEU A 81 -8.54 14.67 -33.92
CA LEU A 81 -7.66 14.25 -35.01
C LEU A 81 -8.17 12.97 -35.65
N PHE A 82 -8.01 12.84 -36.96
CA PHE A 82 -8.13 11.54 -37.64
C PHE A 82 -6.95 10.66 -37.25
N LYS A 83 -7.23 9.42 -36.89
CA LYS A 83 -6.18 8.46 -36.51
C LYS A 83 -5.58 7.80 -37.75
N PRO A 84 -4.27 7.52 -37.74
CA PRO A 84 -3.59 6.81 -38.83
C PRO A 84 -3.83 5.28 -38.80
N PHE A 85 -4.87 4.77 -38.12
CA PHE A 85 -5.06 3.33 -37.95
C PHE A 85 -6.51 2.97 -37.63
N THR A 86 -6.82 1.67 -37.67
CA THR A 86 -8.19 1.12 -37.53
C THR A 86 -8.38 0.12 -36.39
N TRP A 87 -7.54 0.16 -35.36
CA TRP A 87 -7.48 -0.81 -34.26
C TRP A 87 -8.82 -1.35 -33.75
N ALA A 88 -8.95 -2.68 -33.80
CA ALA A 88 -9.86 -3.46 -32.99
C ALA A 88 -9.07 -4.21 -31.91
N SER A 89 -9.64 -4.27 -30.71
CA SER A 89 -9.06 -4.97 -29.56
C SER A 89 -9.81 -6.28 -29.31
N LEU A 90 -9.08 -7.31 -28.90
CA LEU A 90 -9.60 -8.66 -28.64
C LEU A 90 -9.21 -9.08 -27.22
N PHE A 91 -10.22 -9.48 -26.44
CA PHE A 91 -10.05 -9.88 -25.03
C PHE A 91 -10.69 -11.22 -24.77
N LEU A 92 -10.16 -11.99 -23.82
CA LEU A 92 -10.96 -13.09 -23.28
C LEU A 92 -12.12 -12.55 -22.43
N PRO A 93 -13.25 -13.28 -22.33
CA PRO A 93 -14.38 -12.88 -21.50
C PRO A 93 -13.94 -12.61 -20.06
N GLY A 94 -14.33 -11.46 -19.52
CA GLY A 94 -13.96 -11.07 -18.16
C GLY A 94 -12.50 -10.65 -17.99
N GLN A 95 -11.75 -10.39 -19.07
CA GLN A 95 -10.35 -9.92 -18.99
C GLN A 95 -10.17 -8.45 -19.44
N GLN A 96 -11.24 -7.78 -19.82
CA GLN A 96 -11.18 -6.40 -20.34
C GLN A 96 -10.63 -5.40 -19.31
N GLN A 97 -10.92 -5.61 -18.02
CA GLN A 97 -10.50 -4.73 -16.93
C GLN A 97 -8.98 -4.70 -16.72
N PHE A 98 -8.25 -5.72 -17.18
CA PHE A 98 -6.80 -5.78 -17.03
C PHE A 98 -6.06 -4.94 -18.06
N GLY A 99 -6.77 -4.39 -19.05
CA GLY A 99 -6.19 -3.48 -20.04
C GLY A 99 -5.13 -4.11 -20.95
N VAL A 100 -4.98 -5.44 -20.96
CA VAL A 100 -4.11 -6.20 -21.88
C VAL A 100 -5.00 -6.90 -22.90
N PHE A 101 -4.62 -6.87 -24.18
CA PHE A 101 -5.41 -7.42 -25.30
C PHE A 101 -4.57 -7.72 -26.53
N PHE A 102 -5.12 -8.49 -27.45
CA PHE A 102 -4.62 -8.47 -28.82
C PHE A 102 -5.22 -7.30 -29.59
N THR A 103 -4.39 -6.63 -30.39
CA THR A 103 -4.80 -5.58 -31.32
C THR A 103 -4.71 -6.13 -32.74
N LEU A 104 -5.65 -5.74 -33.61
CA LEU A 104 -5.55 -5.94 -35.05
C LEU A 104 -6.04 -4.74 -35.85
N GLY A 105 -5.55 -4.59 -37.08
CA GLY A 105 -6.05 -3.64 -38.07
C GLY A 105 -5.00 -3.27 -39.11
N ILE A 106 -5.23 -2.17 -39.83
CA ILE A 106 -4.24 -1.53 -40.70
C ILE A 106 -3.58 -0.33 -39.99
N ASP A 107 -2.26 -0.22 -40.13
CA ASP A 107 -1.43 0.92 -39.71
C ASP A 107 -0.98 1.73 -40.93
N ALA A 108 -1.36 3.00 -40.98
CA ALA A 108 -0.88 3.92 -41.98
C ALA A 108 0.61 4.23 -41.83
N ALA A 109 1.09 4.34 -40.58
CA ALA A 109 2.47 4.78 -40.30
C ALA A 109 3.50 3.71 -40.68
N SER A 110 3.24 2.45 -40.32
CA SER A 110 4.11 1.33 -40.70
C SER A 110 3.77 0.71 -42.06
N GLN A 111 2.67 1.13 -42.71
CA GLN A 111 2.18 0.57 -43.97
C GLN A 111 1.96 -0.95 -43.91
N THR A 112 1.32 -1.43 -42.85
CA THR A 112 1.10 -2.86 -42.62
C THR A 112 -0.32 -3.17 -42.17
N LEU A 113 -0.81 -4.36 -42.53
CA LEU A 113 -1.78 -5.05 -41.68
C LEU A 113 -1.02 -5.67 -40.52
N MET A 114 -1.49 -5.44 -39.29
CA MET A 114 -0.81 -5.87 -38.09
C MET A 114 -1.77 -6.56 -37.13
N TRP A 115 -1.27 -7.60 -36.46
CA TRP A 115 -1.88 -8.11 -35.23
C TRP A 115 -0.82 -8.47 -34.21
N LYS A 116 -1.04 -8.09 -32.95
CA LYS A 116 -0.03 -8.19 -31.88
C LYS A 116 -0.67 -8.23 -30.50
N LEU A 117 0.11 -8.64 -29.49
CA LEU A 117 -0.23 -8.42 -28.08
C LEU A 117 0.05 -6.95 -27.71
N ASP A 118 -0.84 -6.32 -26.96
CA ASP A 118 -0.82 -4.89 -26.65
C ASP A 118 -1.47 -4.58 -25.29
N CYS A 119 -1.35 -3.34 -24.83
CA CYS A 119 -1.99 -2.86 -23.61
C CYS A 119 -2.62 -1.46 -23.78
N LEU A 120 -3.51 -1.08 -22.88
CA LEU A 120 -4.27 0.17 -22.96
C LEU A 120 -3.41 1.34 -22.47
N ARG A 121 -2.70 1.98 -23.39
CA ARG A 121 -1.74 3.05 -23.06
C ARG A 121 -2.34 4.44 -22.92
N GLN A 122 -3.54 4.67 -23.45
CA GLN A 122 -4.12 6.02 -23.55
C GLN A 122 -5.62 6.03 -23.28
N GLY A 123 -6.10 7.19 -22.82
CA GLY A 123 -7.50 7.45 -22.49
C GLY A 123 -7.80 7.32 -21.00
N VAL A 124 -9.06 7.58 -20.62
CA VAL A 124 -9.50 7.59 -19.21
C VAL A 124 -9.40 6.23 -18.50
N ALA A 125 -9.34 5.15 -19.25
CA ALA A 125 -9.17 3.79 -18.76
C ALA A 125 -7.76 3.25 -19.02
N ALA A 126 -6.81 4.13 -19.38
CA ALA A 126 -5.42 3.73 -19.56
C ALA A 126 -4.90 3.03 -18.31
N LEU A 127 -4.03 2.05 -18.53
CA LEU A 127 -3.23 1.48 -17.47
C LEU A 127 -2.37 2.58 -16.84
N ASP A 128 -2.17 2.46 -15.53
CA ASP A 128 -1.17 3.27 -14.84
C ASP A 128 0.19 3.08 -15.53
N THR A 129 0.99 4.15 -15.60
CA THR A 129 2.30 4.14 -16.27
C THR A 129 3.19 2.99 -15.79
N LYS A 130 3.10 2.58 -14.53
CA LYS A 130 3.87 1.46 -13.97
C LYS A 130 3.46 0.12 -14.58
N LEU A 131 2.15 -0.08 -14.77
CA LEU A 131 1.63 -1.29 -15.40
C LEU A 131 2.02 -1.33 -16.89
N ILE A 132 2.08 -0.17 -17.56
CA ILE A 132 2.62 -0.07 -18.91
C ILE A 132 4.10 -0.46 -18.94
N VAL A 133 4.90 0.03 -17.99
CA VAL A 133 6.33 -0.34 -17.87
C VAL A 133 6.48 -1.85 -17.62
N ARG A 134 5.66 -2.46 -16.75
CA ARG A 134 5.66 -3.92 -16.54
C ARG A 134 5.28 -4.68 -17.81
N PHE A 135 4.31 -4.19 -18.58
CA PHE A 135 3.94 -4.80 -19.85
C PHE A 135 5.10 -4.72 -20.86
N ASP A 136 5.76 -3.57 -20.96
CA ASP A 136 6.91 -3.38 -21.86
C ASP A 136 8.09 -4.28 -21.46
N ASP A 137 8.34 -4.42 -20.16
CA ASP A 137 9.33 -5.34 -19.63
C ASP A 137 8.98 -6.81 -19.92
N PHE A 138 7.72 -7.19 -19.73
CA PHE A 138 7.22 -8.53 -20.09
C PHE A 138 7.46 -8.81 -21.58
N MET A 139 7.07 -7.89 -22.46
CA MET A 139 7.25 -8.06 -23.91
C MET A 139 8.72 -8.21 -24.29
N ARG A 140 9.62 -7.49 -23.62
CA ARG A 140 11.07 -7.54 -23.85
C ARG A 140 11.72 -8.83 -23.34
N THR A 141 11.30 -9.33 -22.18
CA THR A 141 12.01 -10.42 -21.47
C THR A 141 11.34 -11.79 -21.63
N ARG A 142 10.02 -11.83 -21.81
CA ARG A 142 9.21 -13.06 -21.83
C ARG A 142 8.31 -13.18 -23.07
N GLY A 143 8.00 -12.07 -23.74
CA GLY A 143 7.05 -12.00 -24.85
C GLY A 143 7.58 -12.44 -26.22
N GLY A 144 8.78 -13.03 -26.32
CA GLY A 144 9.45 -13.32 -27.59
C GLY A 144 8.68 -14.21 -28.58
N ILE A 145 7.61 -14.90 -28.15
CA ILE A 145 6.74 -15.74 -28.99
C ILE A 145 5.51 -14.96 -29.52
N ALA A 146 5.09 -13.90 -28.80
CA ALA A 146 3.96 -13.04 -29.18
C ALA A 146 4.42 -11.78 -29.93
N LEU A 147 5.41 -11.92 -30.81
CA LEU A 147 5.89 -10.82 -31.62
C LEU A 147 4.78 -10.33 -32.57
N PRO A 148 4.74 -9.01 -32.86
CA PRO A 148 3.82 -8.48 -33.85
C PRO A 148 3.97 -9.19 -35.20
N VAL A 149 2.86 -9.64 -35.76
CA VAL A 149 2.83 -10.09 -37.15
C VAL A 149 2.47 -8.89 -38.01
N MET A 150 3.27 -8.65 -39.04
CA MET A 150 3.14 -7.52 -39.95
C MET A 150 3.09 -8.03 -41.38
N VAL A 151 2.06 -7.64 -42.13
CA VAL A 151 1.92 -7.90 -43.56
C VAL A 151 2.05 -6.55 -44.28
N PRO A 152 3.17 -6.29 -44.97
CA PRO A 152 3.35 -5.08 -45.74
C PRO A 152 2.25 -4.90 -46.78
N VAL A 153 1.85 -3.65 -47.03
CA VAL A 153 0.78 -3.36 -48.02
C VAL A 153 1.13 -3.88 -49.43
N ALA A 154 2.41 -3.90 -49.79
CA ALA A 154 2.90 -4.47 -51.05
C ALA A 154 2.58 -5.97 -51.20
N GLU A 155 2.36 -6.70 -50.11
CA GLU A 155 2.02 -8.12 -50.14
C GLU A 155 0.53 -8.40 -50.19
N LEU A 156 -0.35 -7.40 -49.98
CA LEU A 156 -1.81 -7.59 -49.95
C LEU A 156 -2.39 -8.35 -51.15
N PRO A 157 -1.88 -8.23 -52.40
CA PRO A 157 -2.37 -9.04 -53.52
C PRO A 157 -2.28 -10.57 -53.28
N ASN A 158 -1.38 -11.01 -52.39
CA ASN A 158 -1.20 -12.42 -52.02
C ASN A 158 -2.08 -12.86 -50.83
N TRP A 159 -2.89 -11.95 -50.30
CA TRP A 159 -3.74 -12.16 -49.15
C TRP A 159 -5.22 -12.05 -49.52
N ASN A 160 -6.04 -12.72 -48.72
CA ASN A 160 -7.49 -12.70 -48.81
C ASN A 160 -8.08 -12.97 -47.42
N TRP A 161 -9.41 -12.85 -47.30
CA TRP A 161 -10.10 -13.03 -46.03
C TRP A 161 -9.86 -14.41 -45.38
N PRO A 162 -9.99 -15.55 -46.09
CA PRO A 162 -9.67 -16.87 -45.52
C PRO A 162 -8.25 -16.97 -44.96
N ARG A 163 -7.24 -16.52 -45.73
CA ARG A 163 -5.83 -16.58 -45.32
C ARG A 163 -5.56 -15.70 -44.08
N LEU A 164 -6.05 -14.47 -44.10
CA LEU A 164 -5.89 -13.53 -42.98
C LEU A 164 -6.57 -14.04 -41.71
N ALA A 165 -7.81 -14.54 -41.84
CA ALA A 165 -8.55 -15.10 -40.71
C ALA A 165 -7.85 -16.36 -40.14
N ALA A 166 -7.38 -17.27 -40.99
CA ALA A 166 -6.65 -18.47 -40.55
C ALA A 166 -5.35 -18.11 -39.81
N ALA A 167 -4.55 -17.19 -40.38
CA ALA A 167 -3.30 -16.73 -39.75
C ALA A 167 -3.56 -16.06 -38.39
N THR A 168 -4.57 -15.19 -38.31
CA THR A 168 -4.92 -14.50 -37.06
C THR A 168 -5.44 -15.49 -36.02
N LYS A 169 -6.30 -16.45 -36.40
CA LYS A 169 -6.80 -17.50 -35.48
C LYS A 169 -5.67 -18.37 -34.94
N SER A 170 -4.73 -18.77 -35.80
CA SER A 170 -3.54 -19.53 -35.39
C SER A 170 -2.68 -18.75 -34.41
N TYR A 171 -2.45 -17.45 -34.69
CA TYR A 171 -1.71 -16.56 -33.79
C TYR A 171 -2.39 -16.45 -32.41
N LEU A 172 -3.70 -16.24 -32.36
CA LEU A 172 -4.45 -16.15 -31.10
C LEU A 172 -4.41 -17.45 -30.31
N ALA A 173 -4.53 -18.60 -30.97
CA ALA A 173 -4.48 -19.91 -30.32
C ALA A 173 -3.09 -20.18 -29.72
N THR A 174 -2.03 -19.92 -30.49
CA THR A 174 -0.64 -20.13 -30.07
C THR A 174 -0.24 -19.19 -28.93
N ASN A 175 -0.76 -17.95 -28.93
CA ASN A 175 -0.38 -16.93 -27.97
C ASN A 175 -1.39 -16.75 -26.81
N LYS A 176 -2.34 -17.68 -26.63
CA LYS A 176 -3.33 -17.57 -25.56
C LYS A 176 -2.69 -17.64 -24.17
N THR A 177 -1.70 -18.52 -23.97
CA THR A 177 -1.01 -18.67 -22.68
C THR A 177 -0.21 -17.42 -22.35
N ILE A 178 0.62 -16.94 -23.28
CA ILE A 178 1.42 -15.72 -23.07
C ILE A 178 0.56 -14.46 -22.86
N TYR A 179 -0.66 -14.42 -23.41
CA TYR A 179 -1.64 -13.38 -23.09
C TYR A 179 -2.08 -13.40 -21.61
N LEU A 180 -2.36 -14.58 -21.07
CA LEU A 180 -2.72 -14.73 -19.65
C LEU A 180 -1.51 -14.47 -18.74
N ASP A 181 -0.32 -14.95 -19.13
CA ASP A 181 0.92 -14.68 -18.41
C ASP A 181 1.24 -13.17 -18.39
N ALA A 182 0.93 -12.44 -19.47
CA ALA A 182 1.09 -10.99 -19.51
C ALA A 182 0.16 -10.29 -18.52
N ILE A 183 -1.10 -10.73 -18.41
CA ILE A 183 -2.05 -10.21 -17.43
C ILE A 183 -1.52 -10.46 -16.02
N ASP A 184 -1.13 -11.70 -15.73
CA ASP A 184 -0.62 -12.08 -14.42
C ASP A 184 0.67 -11.31 -14.07
N TYR A 185 1.62 -11.17 -15.01
CA TYR A 185 2.86 -10.43 -14.76
C TYR A 185 2.63 -8.94 -14.53
N VAL A 186 1.77 -8.31 -15.32
CA VAL A 186 1.48 -6.87 -15.22
C VAL A 186 0.81 -6.56 -13.89
N TRP A 187 -0.19 -7.36 -13.53
CA TRP A 187 -1.00 -7.12 -12.34
C TRP A 187 -0.49 -7.81 -11.08
N GLN A 188 0.41 -8.78 -11.23
CA GLN A 188 0.98 -9.63 -10.17
C GLN A 188 -0.12 -10.34 -9.39
N GLY A 189 -0.98 -11.09 -10.09
CA GLY A 189 -2.13 -11.79 -9.51
C GLY A 189 -3.28 -10.91 -9.00
N ARG A 190 -3.14 -9.58 -8.99
CA ARG A 190 -4.19 -8.66 -8.52
C ARG A 190 -5.28 -8.43 -9.56
N ASN A 191 -6.52 -8.30 -9.11
CA ASN A 191 -7.66 -7.93 -9.93
C ASN A 191 -8.01 -6.45 -9.72
N PRO A 192 -7.90 -5.56 -10.73
CA PRO A 192 -8.18 -4.13 -10.56
C PRO A 192 -9.60 -3.79 -10.13
N LEU A 193 -10.54 -4.72 -10.27
CA LEU A 193 -11.92 -4.53 -9.80
C LEU A 193 -12.07 -4.81 -8.31
N GLU A 194 -11.20 -5.63 -7.72
CA GLU A 194 -11.30 -6.14 -6.34
C GLU A 194 -10.17 -5.63 -5.45
N ASP A 195 -8.93 -5.61 -5.94
CA ASP A 195 -7.75 -5.18 -5.21
C ASP A 195 -7.55 -3.66 -5.34
N LYS A 196 -7.70 -2.99 -4.21
CA LYS A 196 -7.71 -1.54 -4.11
C LYS A 196 -6.60 -1.01 -3.21
N LEU A 197 -6.20 0.22 -3.48
CA LEU A 197 -5.31 1.00 -2.64
C LEU A 197 -6.06 2.23 -2.14
N ALA A 198 -6.04 2.45 -0.83
CA ALA A 198 -6.71 3.56 -0.17
C ALA A 198 -5.79 4.29 0.80
N ARG A 199 -5.87 5.63 0.79
CA ARG A 199 -5.28 6.49 1.82
C ARG A 199 -6.22 6.56 3.02
N ILE A 200 -5.67 6.51 4.22
CA ILE A 200 -6.37 6.81 5.48
C ILE A 200 -5.68 7.95 6.24
N CYS A 201 -6.38 8.55 7.21
CA CYS A 201 -5.80 9.59 8.07
C CYS A 201 -4.57 9.07 8.83
N TRP A 202 -3.67 9.98 9.24
CA TRP A 202 -2.56 9.63 10.13
C TRP A 202 -3.07 9.42 11.55
N ASN A 203 -2.60 8.36 12.22
CA ASN A 203 -2.99 8.06 13.59
C ASN A 203 -1.83 7.42 14.36
N THR A 204 -1.53 7.93 15.54
CA THR A 204 -0.41 7.45 16.39
C THR A 204 -0.85 6.47 17.48
N SER A 205 -2.15 6.16 17.52
CA SER A 205 -2.81 5.23 18.45
C SER A 205 -3.24 3.94 17.73
N GLY A 206 -2.56 3.59 16.63
CA GLY A 206 -2.79 2.37 15.86
C GLY A 206 -4.17 2.26 15.21
N TRP A 207 -4.84 3.39 14.95
CA TRP A 207 -6.22 3.51 14.46
C TRP A 207 -7.25 2.79 15.35
N GLN A 208 -6.99 2.75 16.67
CA GLN A 208 -7.94 2.25 17.66
C GLN A 208 -8.75 3.38 18.29
N VAL A 209 -8.16 4.57 18.43
CA VAL A 209 -8.80 5.75 19.00
C VAL A 209 -8.24 7.01 18.33
N PRO A 210 -8.94 8.16 18.39
CA PRO A 210 -8.44 9.41 17.85
C PRO A 210 -7.09 9.81 18.43
N SER A 211 -6.15 10.21 17.57
CA SER A 211 -4.80 10.61 17.99
C SER A 211 -4.58 12.12 18.11
N GLY A 212 -5.60 12.92 17.81
CA GLY A 212 -5.48 14.38 17.76
C GLY A 212 -4.67 14.89 16.54
N PRO A 213 -4.29 16.17 16.51
CA PRO A 213 -3.78 16.85 15.31
C PRO A 213 -2.33 16.53 14.93
N GLU A 214 -1.55 15.88 15.81
CA GLU A 214 -0.13 15.62 15.52
C GLU A 214 0.04 14.65 14.34
N GLY A 215 0.95 14.99 13.42
CA GLY A 215 1.18 14.26 12.16
C GLY A 215 0.06 14.37 11.12
N LYS A 216 -1.04 15.07 11.41
CA LYS A 216 -2.14 15.32 10.44
C LYS A 216 -1.93 16.60 9.65
N SER A 217 -2.63 16.70 8.54
CA SER A 217 -2.54 17.83 7.62
C SER A 217 -2.93 19.13 8.31
N GLN A 218 -2.06 20.13 8.20
CA GLN A 218 -2.30 21.48 8.69
C GLN A 218 -2.95 22.39 7.62
N ASP A 219 -3.19 21.89 6.41
CA ASP A 219 -3.83 22.67 5.34
C ASP A 219 -5.29 22.99 5.70
N ALA A 220 -5.67 24.27 5.62
CA ALA A 220 -7.02 24.76 5.90
C ALA A 220 -8.09 24.11 5.01
N ASN A 221 -7.71 23.61 3.83
CA ASN A 221 -8.63 22.95 2.89
C ASN A 221 -8.62 21.42 2.99
N SER A 222 -7.92 20.84 3.96
CA SER A 222 -7.90 19.38 4.14
C SER A 222 -9.09 18.90 4.97
N HIS A 223 -9.63 17.72 4.65
CA HIS A 223 -10.70 17.07 5.41
C HIS A 223 -10.35 17.00 6.91
N GLU A 224 -9.09 16.68 7.21
CA GLU A 224 -8.54 16.60 8.58
C GLU A 224 -8.52 17.93 9.35
N ARG A 225 -8.86 19.06 8.71
CA ARG A 225 -8.95 20.38 9.34
C ARG A 225 -10.33 21.03 9.14
N SER A 226 -11.01 20.77 8.02
CA SER A 226 -12.36 21.28 7.75
C SER A 226 -13.43 20.59 8.58
N ASP A 227 -13.27 19.28 8.84
CA ASP A 227 -14.28 18.45 9.51
C ASP A 227 -14.04 18.37 11.03
N GLY A 228 -13.02 19.10 11.51
CA GLY A 228 -12.54 19.10 12.88
C GLY A 228 -11.01 19.17 12.93
N PRO A 229 -10.39 20.08 13.69
CA PRO A 229 -8.94 20.23 13.68
C PRO A 229 -8.24 18.96 14.17
N GLY A 230 -7.69 18.19 13.25
CA GLY A 230 -6.95 16.96 13.53
C GLY A 230 -7.81 15.70 13.63
N PHE A 231 -8.90 15.59 12.86
CA PHE A 231 -9.79 14.42 12.89
C PHE A 231 -9.98 13.78 11.51
N GLY A 232 -9.81 12.46 11.41
CA GLY A 232 -10.33 11.65 10.31
C GLY A 232 -11.41 10.70 10.80
N ALA A 233 -12.30 10.24 9.94
CA ALA A 233 -13.31 9.25 10.34
C ALA A 233 -12.71 7.83 10.48
N GLU A 234 -11.52 7.61 9.90
CA GLU A 234 -10.76 6.35 9.96
C GLU A 234 -10.04 6.11 11.31
N GLU A 235 -10.17 6.98 12.32
CA GLU A 235 -9.41 6.87 13.59
C GLU A 235 -9.72 5.61 14.40
N TRP A 236 -10.86 4.99 14.14
CA TRP A 236 -11.33 3.76 14.80
C TRP A 236 -11.27 2.53 13.88
N LEU A 237 -10.54 2.62 12.77
CA LEU A 237 -10.50 1.56 11.74
C LEU A 237 -10.16 0.18 12.31
N PHE A 238 -9.31 0.10 13.35
CA PHE A 238 -8.91 -1.15 13.99
C PHE A 238 -9.37 -1.26 15.45
N ASN A 239 -10.40 -0.53 15.85
CA ASN A 239 -11.01 -0.69 17.17
C ASN A 239 -12.04 -1.83 17.18
N PHE A 240 -11.58 -3.04 17.48
CA PHE A 240 -12.43 -4.22 17.50
C PHE A 240 -13.23 -4.43 18.79
N SER A 241 -13.30 -3.43 19.69
CA SER A 241 -14.16 -3.53 20.88
C SER A 241 -15.66 -3.47 20.56
N ARG A 242 -16.02 -3.01 19.34
CA ARG A 242 -17.40 -2.69 18.92
C ARG A 242 -17.88 -3.57 17.75
N LEU A 243 -17.94 -4.89 17.99
CA LEU A 243 -18.35 -5.85 16.96
C LEU A 243 -19.88 -6.04 16.90
N ALA A 244 -20.41 -6.14 15.68
CA ALA A 244 -21.80 -6.49 15.43
C ALA A 244 -21.89 -7.74 14.55
N GLY A 245 -22.17 -8.89 15.18
CA GLY A 245 -22.25 -10.17 14.44
C GLY A 245 -20.90 -10.57 13.85
N ASN A 246 -19.81 -10.37 14.61
CA ASN A 246 -18.41 -10.59 14.23
C ASN A 246 -17.86 -9.64 13.14
N TYR A 247 -18.67 -8.69 12.66
CA TYR A 247 -18.20 -7.63 11.78
C TYR A 247 -17.84 -6.38 12.57
N HIS A 248 -16.71 -5.78 12.19
CA HIS A 248 -16.38 -4.39 12.48
C HIS A 248 -16.98 -3.49 11.41
N TYR A 249 -17.51 -2.35 11.82
CA TYR A 249 -18.12 -1.36 10.93
C TYR A 249 -17.28 -0.10 11.00
N ALA A 250 -16.90 0.41 9.84
CA ALA A 250 -15.93 1.48 9.74
C ALA A 250 -16.27 2.45 8.61
N PHE A 251 -15.58 3.58 8.63
CA PHE A 251 -15.59 4.56 7.56
C PHE A 251 -14.29 4.50 6.78
N LEU A 252 -14.37 4.78 5.49
CA LEU A 252 -13.22 5.00 4.62
C LEU A 252 -13.57 6.10 3.62
N GLN A 253 -12.91 7.27 3.68
CA GLN A 253 -13.23 8.43 2.84
C GLN A 253 -13.23 8.11 1.32
N PRO A 254 -12.30 7.30 0.78
CA PRO A 254 -12.35 6.81 -0.60
C PRO A 254 -13.65 6.11 -1.03
N LEU A 255 -14.42 5.56 -0.08
CA LEU A 255 -15.69 4.86 -0.32
C LEU A 255 -16.92 5.76 -0.08
N ASN A 256 -16.73 7.03 0.25
CA ASN A 256 -17.82 7.96 0.54
C ASN A 256 -18.51 8.47 -0.75
N ASN A 257 -19.03 7.53 -1.54
CA ASN A 257 -19.85 7.76 -2.72
C ASN A 257 -20.63 6.48 -3.11
N ASP A 258 -21.74 6.64 -3.81
CA ASP A 258 -22.67 5.53 -4.12
C ASP A 258 -22.14 4.55 -5.18
N ALA A 259 -21.02 4.85 -5.85
CA ALA A 259 -20.51 4.00 -6.93
C ALA A 259 -19.99 2.64 -6.43
N HIS A 260 -19.82 2.47 -5.12
CA HIS A 260 -19.23 1.29 -4.51
C HIS A 260 -20.21 0.41 -3.74
N GLU A 261 -21.47 0.83 -3.59
CA GLU A 261 -22.47 0.14 -2.78
C GLU A 261 -22.56 -1.36 -3.12
N GLY A 262 -22.55 -2.21 -2.08
CA GLY A 262 -22.69 -3.66 -2.19
C GLY A 262 -21.49 -4.40 -2.81
N LYS A 263 -20.40 -3.70 -3.16
CA LYS A 263 -19.19 -4.34 -3.68
C LYS A 263 -18.31 -4.87 -2.55
N VAL A 264 -17.46 -5.82 -2.91
CA VAL A 264 -16.46 -6.41 -2.01
C VAL A 264 -15.07 -6.14 -2.56
N TYR A 265 -14.15 -5.69 -1.70
CA TYR A 265 -12.78 -5.36 -2.09
C TYR A 265 -11.75 -5.99 -1.14
N ASN A 266 -10.54 -6.16 -1.65
CA ASN A 266 -9.34 -6.27 -0.83
C ASN A 266 -8.65 -4.90 -0.83
N ILE A 267 -8.54 -4.24 0.32
CA ILE A 267 -8.09 -2.86 0.41
C ILE A 267 -6.74 -2.82 1.12
N LYS A 268 -5.69 -2.46 0.38
CA LYS A 268 -4.38 -2.08 0.94
C LYS A 268 -4.45 -0.63 1.41
N LEU A 269 -3.95 -0.38 2.61
CA LEU A 269 -4.05 0.89 3.30
C LEU A 269 -2.68 1.53 3.48
N TYR A 270 -2.59 2.83 3.20
CA TYR A 270 -1.42 3.63 3.49
C TYR A 270 -1.82 4.95 4.15
N SER A 271 -0.91 5.52 4.92
CA SER A 271 -1.10 6.81 5.57
C SER A 271 0.12 7.71 5.37
N ARG A 272 -0.04 9.01 5.55
CA ARG A 272 1.02 10.01 5.42
C ARG A 272 1.14 10.79 6.72
N ASN A 273 2.32 10.77 7.31
CA ASN A 273 2.64 11.68 8.40
C ASN A 273 2.97 13.06 7.79
N SER A 274 2.15 14.07 8.07
CA SER A 274 2.31 15.42 7.54
C SER A 274 3.44 16.20 8.22
N ASP A 275 3.92 15.79 9.39
CA ASP A 275 5.07 16.44 10.03
C ASP A 275 6.40 15.98 9.44
N THR A 276 6.50 14.70 9.06
CA THR A 276 7.71 14.15 8.43
C THR A 276 7.64 14.10 6.92
N GLN A 277 6.43 14.23 6.35
CA GLN A 277 6.14 14.05 4.93
C GLN A 277 6.35 12.61 4.43
N GLU A 278 6.52 11.65 5.35
CA GLU A 278 6.74 10.24 5.05
C GLU A 278 5.42 9.49 4.88
N TYR A 279 5.48 8.41 4.09
CA TYR A 279 4.35 7.53 3.80
C TYR A 279 4.59 6.17 4.45
N PHE A 280 3.53 5.58 4.99
CA PHE A 280 3.59 4.32 5.70
C PHE A 280 2.55 3.34 5.20
N TYR A 281 2.95 2.09 5.00
CA TYR A 281 2.06 0.95 4.85
C TYR A 281 1.44 0.63 6.20
N VAL A 282 0.12 0.60 6.25
CA VAL A 282 -0.63 0.38 7.49
C VAL A 282 -1.13 -1.05 7.63
N GLY A 283 -1.55 -1.65 6.52
CA GLY A 283 -2.12 -2.99 6.51
C GLY A 283 -3.03 -3.24 5.31
N ARG A 284 -3.62 -4.43 5.26
CA ARG A 284 -4.59 -4.84 4.26
C ARG A 284 -5.86 -5.33 4.96
N ILE A 285 -7.01 -4.99 4.41
CA ILE A 285 -8.30 -5.54 4.79
C ILE A 285 -8.79 -6.39 3.62
N ARG A 286 -8.89 -7.71 3.82
CA ARG A 286 -9.52 -8.63 2.85
C ARG A 286 -11.05 -8.59 3.01
N ASN A 287 -11.77 -9.00 1.96
CA ASN A 287 -13.22 -9.19 2.01
C ASN A 287 -14.00 -7.99 2.60
N ALA A 288 -13.55 -6.77 2.32
CA ALA A 288 -14.18 -5.53 2.79
C ALA A 288 -15.52 -5.31 2.05
N GLU A 289 -16.63 -5.40 2.76
CA GLU A 289 -17.99 -5.29 2.21
C GLU A 289 -18.49 -3.84 2.34
N VAL A 290 -18.75 -3.18 1.21
CA VAL A 290 -19.33 -1.83 1.19
C VAL A 290 -20.81 -1.90 1.56
N LEU A 291 -21.23 -1.10 2.54
CA LEU A 291 -22.58 -1.15 3.08
C LEU A 291 -23.61 -0.64 2.06
N THR A 292 -24.80 -1.22 2.11
CA THR A 292 -26.01 -0.61 1.54
C THR A 292 -26.66 0.33 2.54
N ASP A 293 -27.51 1.24 2.07
CA ASP A 293 -28.26 2.16 2.94
C ASP A 293 -29.03 1.41 4.04
N ALA A 294 -29.66 0.28 3.69
CA ALA A 294 -30.40 -0.55 4.65
C ALA A 294 -29.49 -1.16 5.71
N MET A 295 -28.26 -1.57 5.35
CA MET A 295 -27.28 -2.05 6.32
C MET A 295 -26.79 -0.92 7.24
N ASN A 296 -26.53 0.27 6.67
CA ASN A 296 -26.07 1.43 7.43
C ASN A 296 -27.11 1.87 8.47
N GLN A 297 -28.39 1.99 8.08
CA GLN A 297 -29.49 2.30 9.00
C GLN A 297 -29.58 1.29 10.15
N LYS A 298 -29.47 -0.01 9.84
CA LYS A 298 -29.53 -1.07 10.85
C LYS A 298 -28.39 -1.00 11.85
N ILE A 299 -27.16 -0.75 11.39
CA ILE A 299 -26.01 -0.65 12.30
C ILE A 299 -26.06 0.64 13.11
N HIS A 300 -26.57 1.73 12.53
CA HIS A 300 -26.74 3.00 13.22
C HIS A 300 -27.62 2.86 14.47
N THR A 301 -28.82 2.28 14.34
CA THR A 301 -29.71 2.01 15.48
C THR A 301 -29.04 1.14 16.55
N LYS A 302 -28.18 0.20 16.13
CA LYS A 302 -27.46 -0.67 17.07
C LYS A 302 -26.37 0.08 17.84
N TYR A 303 -25.61 0.94 17.18
CA TYR A 303 -24.58 1.78 17.83
C TYR A 303 -25.20 2.75 18.83
N GLU A 304 -26.35 3.34 18.49
CA GLU A 304 -27.11 4.21 19.39
C GLU A 304 -27.61 3.43 20.61
N ALA A 305 -28.28 2.30 20.41
CA ALA A 305 -28.80 1.46 21.50
C ALA A 305 -27.70 0.90 22.44
N LYS A 306 -26.45 0.81 21.96
CA LYS A 306 -25.30 0.35 22.75
C LYS A 306 -24.54 1.48 23.44
N GLY A 307 -24.89 2.74 23.19
CA GLY A 307 -24.15 3.90 23.73
C GLY A 307 -22.76 4.09 23.10
N TRP A 308 -22.42 3.35 22.04
CA TRP A 308 -21.10 3.40 21.43
C TRP A 308 -20.79 4.77 20.82
N TYR A 309 -21.78 5.47 20.27
CA TYR A 309 -21.55 6.84 19.80
C TYR A 309 -21.15 7.80 20.91
N ALA A 310 -21.70 7.66 22.13
CA ALA A 310 -21.28 8.47 23.26
C ALA A 310 -19.83 8.19 23.66
N GLU A 311 -19.42 6.92 23.68
CA GLU A 311 -18.03 6.55 23.95
C GLU A 311 -17.05 7.13 22.90
N MET A 312 -17.41 7.05 21.61
CA MET A 312 -16.58 7.63 20.55
C MET A 312 -16.48 9.17 20.67
N ALA A 313 -17.58 9.82 21.10
CA ALA A 313 -17.59 11.26 21.33
C ALA A 313 -16.65 11.65 22.48
N ASP A 314 -16.64 10.88 23.57
CA ASP A 314 -15.74 11.09 24.71
C ASP A 314 -14.26 10.85 24.35
N GLU A 315 -13.98 9.86 23.52
CA GLU A 315 -12.64 9.62 22.98
C GLU A 315 -12.16 10.79 22.12
N LEU A 316 -13.03 11.34 21.26
CA LEU A 316 -12.69 12.47 20.38
C LEU A 316 -12.46 13.77 21.17
N CYS A 317 -13.32 14.05 22.16
CA CYS A 317 -13.15 15.18 23.08
C CYS A 317 -11.76 15.16 23.74
N ARG A 318 -11.36 14.00 24.26
CA ARG A 318 -10.07 13.82 24.94
C ARG A 318 -8.88 14.01 24.02
N ALA A 319 -8.98 13.59 22.76
CA ALA A 319 -7.89 13.66 21.80
C ALA A 319 -7.70 15.04 21.14
N THR A 320 -8.79 15.80 20.97
CA THR A 320 -8.79 17.08 20.24
C THR A 320 -8.87 18.31 21.13
N ALA A 321 -9.22 18.13 22.41
CA ALA A 321 -9.53 19.22 23.35
C ALA A 321 -10.67 20.15 22.89
N ASN A 322 -11.50 19.70 21.93
CA ASN A 322 -12.68 20.41 21.45
C ASN A 322 -13.97 19.72 21.93
N PRO A 323 -15.08 20.46 22.10
CA PRO A 323 -16.36 19.87 22.49
C PRO A 323 -16.91 18.92 21.40
N ALA A 324 -17.37 17.74 21.80
CA ALA A 324 -17.96 16.74 20.88
C ALA A 324 -19.08 17.32 20.00
N ALA A 325 -19.91 18.22 20.54
CA ALA A 325 -21.09 18.76 19.86
C ALA A 325 -20.77 19.49 18.53
N GLU A 326 -19.54 20.02 18.36
CA GLU A 326 -19.12 20.72 17.14
C GLU A 326 -18.48 19.80 16.10
N LEU A 327 -18.06 18.59 16.50
CA LEU A 327 -17.33 17.62 15.66
C LEU A 327 -18.16 16.39 15.28
N PHE A 328 -19.10 15.98 16.14
CA PHE A 328 -19.87 14.74 16.01
C PHE A 328 -21.16 14.89 15.20
N SER A 329 -21.82 16.04 15.24
CA SER A 329 -23.22 16.14 14.81
C SER A 329 -23.47 15.82 13.32
N PRO A 330 -22.65 16.27 12.34
CA PRO A 330 -22.95 16.02 10.92
C PRO A 330 -22.62 14.59 10.45
N MET A 331 -21.52 14.01 10.93
CA MET A 331 -21.01 12.72 10.45
C MET A 331 -21.81 11.53 10.99
N PHE A 332 -22.32 11.64 12.22
CA PHE A 332 -23.01 10.55 12.90
C PHE A 332 -24.53 10.55 12.69
N LEU A 333 -25.12 11.64 12.17
CA LEU A 333 -26.57 11.80 11.97
C LEU A 333 -27.20 10.72 11.08
N HIS A 334 -26.41 10.10 10.19
CA HIS A 334 -26.87 9.09 9.23
C HIS A 334 -26.14 7.74 9.34
N GLY A 335 -25.28 7.55 10.35
CA GLY A 335 -24.41 6.39 10.47
C GLY A 335 -23.11 6.59 9.69
N PRO A 336 -21.96 6.73 10.36
CA PRO A 336 -20.71 7.12 9.73
C PRO A 336 -20.04 5.93 9.01
N PHE A 337 -20.75 4.84 8.74
CA PHE A 337 -20.13 3.62 8.25
C PHE A 337 -20.46 3.45 6.78
N ASN A 338 -19.44 3.23 5.95
CA ASN A 338 -19.61 2.94 4.54
C ASN A 338 -19.08 1.54 4.17
N PHE A 339 -18.43 0.84 5.09
CA PHE A 339 -18.04 -0.56 4.87
C PHE A 339 -17.91 -1.35 6.18
N ARG A 340 -17.82 -2.67 6.06
CA ARG A 340 -17.57 -3.60 7.16
C ARG A 340 -16.61 -4.71 6.76
N PHE A 341 -15.99 -5.34 7.75
CA PHE A 341 -15.08 -6.48 7.57
C PHE A 341 -14.93 -7.24 8.89
N ARG A 342 -14.30 -8.41 8.86
CA ARG A 342 -14.03 -9.18 10.08
C ARG A 342 -12.61 -8.90 10.57
N PRO A 343 -12.35 -8.94 11.90
CA PRO A 343 -11.00 -8.80 12.42
C PRO A 343 -10.00 -9.81 11.81
N GLU A 344 -10.44 -11.03 11.52
CA GLU A 344 -9.64 -12.10 10.87
C GLU A 344 -9.23 -11.82 9.42
N ASP A 345 -9.86 -10.82 8.79
CA ASP A 345 -9.52 -10.38 7.43
C ASP A 345 -8.48 -9.24 7.41
N VAL A 346 -8.00 -8.80 8.57
CA VAL A 346 -7.00 -7.75 8.69
C VAL A 346 -5.60 -8.34 8.77
N GLU A 347 -4.72 -7.82 7.91
CA GLU A 347 -3.28 -8.09 7.90
C GLU A 347 -2.55 -6.78 8.21
N ARG A 348 -1.62 -6.79 9.16
CA ARG A 348 -0.82 -5.61 9.52
C ARG A 348 0.68 -5.96 9.53
N PRO A 349 1.56 -4.98 9.28
CA PRO A 349 3.00 -5.16 9.48
C PRO A 349 3.31 -5.61 10.91
N ASP A 350 4.20 -6.59 11.02
CA ASP A 350 4.75 -7.06 12.29
C ASP A 350 5.93 -6.15 12.68
N THR A 351 5.62 -4.93 13.11
CA THR A 351 6.58 -3.94 13.58
C THR A 351 6.09 -3.30 14.88
N ASP A 352 6.98 -2.77 15.71
CA ASP A 352 6.62 -2.12 16.99
C ASP A 352 5.58 -1.01 16.84
N SER A 353 5.61 -0.29 15.71
CA SER A 353 4.66 0.78 15.38
C SER A 353 3.41 0.28 14.65
N GLY A 354 3.35 -1.00 14.29
CA GLY A 354 2.29 -1.61 13.49
C GLY A 354 2.15 -1.00 12.08
N VAL A 355 3.22 -0.38 11.57
CA VAL A 355 3.33 0.26 10.26
C VAL A 355 4.74 0.10 9.69
N GLU A 356 4.87 0.16 8.37
CA GLU A 356 6.15 0.06 7.66
C GLU A 356 6.38 1.30 6.77
N LEU A 357 7.61 1.82 6.72
CA LEU A 357 7.94 2.98 5.88
C LEU A 357 7.90 2.61 4.40
N ILE A 358 7.23 3.42 3.59
CA ILE A 358 7.26 3.31 2.12
C ILE A 358 8.40 4.19 1.61
N GLU A 359 9.56 3.58 1.34
CA GLU A 359 10.77 4.30 0.91
C GLU A 359 10.54 5.11 -0.37
N GLU A 360 9.83 4.53 -1.35
CA GLU A 360 9.55 5.18 -2.64
C GLU A 360 8.05 5.18 -2.93
N PHE A 361 7.33 6.19 -2.42
CA PHE A 361 5.87 6.31 -2.57
C PHE A 361 5.40 6.30 -4.04
N SER A 362 6.21 6.85 -4.95
CA SER A 362 5.92 6.82 -6.39
C SER A 362 5.77 5.40 -6.93
N THR A 363 6.35 4.38 -6.30
CA THR A 363 6.14 2.97 -6.70
C THR A 363 4.72 2.49 -6.39
N TRP A 364 4.05 3.07 -5.38
CA TRP A 364 2.67 2.75 -5.01
C TRP A 364 1.66 3.58 -5.80
N THR A 365 1.77 4.91 -5.73
CA THR A 365 0.87 5.83 -6.45
C THR A 365 1.48 7.23 -6.55
N ASN A 366 1.08 8.00 -7.57
CA ASN A 366 1.39 9.44 -7.66
C ASN A 366 0.20 10.30 -7.20
N ASN A 367 -0.89 9.67 -6.76
CA ASN A 367 -2.09 10.36 -6.32
C ASN A 367 -2.09 10.46 -4.79
N HIS A 368 -2.07 11.69 -4.28
CA HIS A 368 -2.05 11.97 -2.85
C HIS A 368 -3.47 12.18 -2.25
N ARG A 369 -4.53 12.04 -3.04
CA ARG A 369 -5.92 12.28 -2.62
C ARG A 369 -6.57 11.03 -2.02
N TYR A 370 -7.65 11.25 -1.27
CA TYR A 370 -8.53 10.21 -0.74
C TYR A 370 -9.42 9.63 -1.87
N VAL A 371 -8.81 8.85 -2.76
CA VAL A 371 -9.50 8.18 -3.88
C VAL A 371 -9.20 6.69 -3.83
N LEU A 372 -10.20 5.86 -4.15
CA LEU A 372 -10.03 4.42 -4.22
C LEU A 372 -9.35 4.04 -5.54
N LEU A 373 -8.09 3.62 -5.48
CA LEU A 373 -7.30 3.28 -6.66
C LEU A 373 -7.25 1.77 -6.85
N ALA A 374 -6.93 1.31 -8.06
CA ALA A 374 -6.49 -0.07 -8.24
C ALA A 374 -5.13 -0.25 -7.57
N ASP A 375 -4.91 -1.38 -6.88
CA ASP A 375 -3.62 -1.65 -6.27
C ASP A 375 -2.57 -2.03 -7.33
N THR A 376 -1.62 -1.12 -7.52
CA THR A 376 -0.45 -1.31 -8.41
C THR A 376 0.86 -1.39 -7.65
N SER A 377 0.81 -1.36 -6.31
CA SER A 377 2.00 -1.36 -5.47
C SER A 377 2.85 -2.63 -5.69
N PRO A 378 4.17 -2.56 -5.43
CA PRO A 378 5.06 -3.71 -5.57
C PRO A 378 4.68 -4.88 -4.67
N GLU A 379 5.15 -6.07 -5.02
CA GLU A 379 4.98 -7.28 -4.21
C GLU A 379 5.87 -7.31 -2.97
N ALA A 380 6.98 -6.57 -2.91
CA ALA A 380 7.85 -6.56 -1.72
C ALA A 380 7.15 -6.05 -0.45
N THR A 381 6.05 -5.31 -0.60
CA THR A 381 5.18 -4.84 0.51
C THR A 381 4.01 -5.79 0.78
N TYR A 382 3.98 -6.92 0.07
CA TYR A 382 3.13 -8.08 0.32
C TYR A 382 3.97 -9.10 1.09
N ASN A 383 3.77 -9.15 2.41
CA ASN A 383 4.33 -10.20 3.25
C ASN A 383 3.16 -11.10 3.72
N PRO A 384 2.65 -12.02 2.87
CA PRO A 384 1.69 -12.99 3.34
C PRO A 384 2.40 -13.81 4.43
N SER A 385 1.74 -14.00 5.57
CA SER A 385 2.22 -14.74 6.74
C SER A 385 2.55 -16.23 6.48
N TRP A 386 2.61 -16.67 5.23
CA TRP A 386 2.91 -18.03 4.80
C TRP A 386 4.14 -18.16 3.88
N ASN A 387 4.74 -17.08 3.37
CA ASN A 387 5.96 -17.21 2.56
C ASN A 387 7.20 -16.94 3.43
N PRO A 388 7.95 -17.97 3.87
CA PRO A 388 9.12 -17.76 4.71
C PRO A 388 10.19 -17.03 3.89
N GLN A 389 10.41 -15.75 4.23
CA GLN A 389 11.64 -15.07 3.86
C GLN A 389 12.83 -15.90 4.37
N PRO A 390 13.98 -15.91 3.67
CA PRO A 390 15.17 -16.56 4.20
C PRO A 390 15.44 -15.98 5.59
N LYS A 391 15.41 -16.85 6.61
CA LYS A 391 15.66 -16.46 8.01
C LYS A 391 17.00 -15.71 8.05
N ILE A 392 16.93 -14.38 8.21
CA ILE A 392 18.10 -13.59 8.55
C ILE A 392 18.50 -14.08 9.94
N ILE A 393 19.69 -14.67 10.05
CA ILE A 393 20.21 -15.07 11.36
C ILE A 393 20.45 -13.76 12.13
N PRO A 394 19.69 -13.50 13.21
CA PRO A 394 19.80 -12.26 13.97
C PRO A 394 21.22 -12.14 14.53
N LYS A 395 21.75 -10.90 14.58
CA LYS A 395 23.05 -10.63 15.19
C LYS A 395 23.07 -9.25 15.84
N VAL A 396 23.58 -9.17 17.07
CA VAL A 396 23.78 -7.88 17.75
C VAL A 396 24.94 -7.12 17.11
N ILE A 397 24.69 -5.86 16.74
CA ILE A 397 25.69 -4.99 16.12
C ILE A 397 26.40 -4.16 17.19
N LEU A 398 27.63 -4.56 17.55
CA LEU A 398 28.44 -3.95 18.61
C LEU A 398 29.31 -2.76 18.15
N LYS A 399 29.07 -2.21 16.95
CA LYS A 399 29.80 -1.02 16.50
C LYS A 399 29.24 0.22 17.19
N GLY A 400 30.09 0.96 17.90
CA GLY A 400 29.78 2.31 18.39
C GLY A 400 29.46 3.23 17.20
N GLY A 401 28.19 3.31 16.83
CA GLY A 401 27.74 4.08 15.69
C GLY A 401 28.03 5.57 15.91
N LYS A 402 28.73 6.20 14.95
CA LYS A 402 28.46 7.61 14.63
C LYS A 402 26.94 7.76 14.54
N GLN A 403 26.38 8.82 15.10
CA GLN A 403 24.94 9.12 15.02
C GLN A 403 24.47 9.12 13.55
N GLY A 404 24.09 7.96 13.04
CA GLY A 404 23.17 7.86 11.93
C GLY A 404 21.86 8.43 12.44
N LYS A 405 21.25 9.35 11.67
CA LYS A 405 19.93 9.91 11.99
C LYS A 405 19.01 8.77 12.40
N GLN A 406 18.54 8.78 13.65
CA GLN A 406 17.57 7.79 14.09
C GLN A 406 16.34 7.86 13.16
N PRO A 407 15.78 6.73 12.72
CA PRO A 407 14.37 6.72 12.39
C PRO A 407 13.65 7.10 13.67
N LYS A 408 12.97 8.24 13.65
CA LYS A 408 12.30 8.80 14.83
C LYS A 408 11.13 7.87 15.18
N SER A 409 11.34 6.94 16.12
CA SER A 409 10.24 6.45 16.95
C SER A 409 9.80 7.64 17.81
N ARG A 410 8.79 8.36 17.32
CA ARG A 410 8.10 9.44 18.01
C ARG A 410 6.97 8.81 18.80
N THR A 411 7.24 8.38 20.03
CA THR A 411 6.18 8.20 21.03
C THR A 411 5.72 9.59 21.45
N ILE A 412 4.46 9.90 21.14
CA ILE A 412 3.84 11.20 21.32
C ILE A 412 3.03 11.17 22.61
N GLN A 413 3.48 11.91 23.63
CA GLN A 413 2.68 12.54 24.68
C GLN A 413 3.60 13.30 25.65
N GLY A 414 3.15 14.44 26.18
CA GLY A 414 3.93 15.34 27.04
C GLY A 414 4.48 14.74 28.35
N GLY A 415 3.99 13.58 28.80
CA GLY A 415 4.60 12.81 29.90
C GLY A 415 5.91 12.08 29.53
N SER A 416 6.22 11.98 28.23
CA SER A 416 7.36 11.23 27.70
C SER A 416 8.71 11.95 27.83
N ILE A 417 8.74 13.29 27.92
CA ILE A 417 10.01 14.04 27.90
C ILE A 417 10.80 13.81 29.20
N GLU A 418 10.12 13.88 30.35
CA GLU A 418 10.74 13.67 31.66
C GLU A 418 11.15 12.22 31.87
N LEU A 419 10.29 11.26 31.52
CA LEU A 419 10.61 9.82 31.57
C LEU A 419 11.78 9.47 30.64
N LYS A 420 11.84 10.06 29.44
CA LYS A 420 12.94 9.86 28.50
C LYS A 420 14.25 10.46 29.02
N ALA A 421 14.21 11.64 29.61
CA ALA A 421 15.39 12.26 30.23
C ALA A 421 15.90 11.41 31.41
N LEU A 422 14.98 10.89 32.23
CA LEU A 422 15.30 10.00 33.35
C LEU A 422 15.87 8.65 32.88
N HIS A 423 15.28 8.03 31.85
CA HIS A 423 15.80 6.81 31.22
C HIS A 423 17.23 7.03 30.70
N GLN A 424 17.47 8.11 29.95
CA GLN A 424 18.81 8.46 29.47
C GLN A 424 19.81 8.75 30.59
N GLN A 425 19.35 9.25 31.75
CA GLN A 425 20.20 9.43 32.93
C GLN A 425 20.60 8.07 33.52
N VAL A 426 19.64 7.17 33.73
CA VAL A 426 19.90 5.83 34.28
C VAL A 426 20.80 5.01 33.33
N GLN A 427 20.54 5.04 32.02
CA GLN A 427 21.36 4.35 31.02
C GLN A 427 22.81 4.87 30.99
N ARG A 428 23.01 6.19 31.12
CA ARG A 428 24.36 6.78 31.22
C ARG A 428 25.08 6.36 32.49
N ASN A 429 24.37 6.36 33.62
CA ASN A 429 24.94 5.93 34.91
C ASN A 429 25.28 4.44 34.87
N LEU A 430 24.42 3.59 34.30
CA LEU A 430 24.68 2.18 34.08
C LEU A 430 25.97 1.97 33.28
N CYS A 431 26.11 2.64 32.13
CA CYS A 431 27.33 2.53 31.31
C CYS A 431 28.60 2.90 32.08
N LYS A 432 28.51 3.89 32.99
CA LYS A 432 29.64 4.29 33.84
C LYS A 432 29.97 3.18 34.84
N VAL A 433 28.97 2.67 35.56
CA VAL A 433 29.13 1.59 36.54
C VAL A 433 29.73 0.35 35.87
N LEU A 434 29.21 -0.07 34.71
CA LEU A 434 29.71 -1.25 34.00
C LEU A 434 31.16 -1.10 33.54
N LYS A 435 31.55 0.08 33.05
CA LYS A 435 32.95 0.33 32.65
C LYS A 435 33.93 0.38 33.81
N GLU A 436 33.47 0.85 34.97
CA GLU A 436 34.26 0.88 36.20
C GLU A 436 34.40 -0.53 36.81
N GLN A 437 33.33 -1.32 36.78
CA GLN A 437 33.29 -2.66 37.35
C GLN A 437 33.97 -3.71 36.47
N TYR A 438 33.92 -3.56 35.14
CA TYR A 438 34.45 -4.51 34.17
C TYR A 438 35.45 -3.84 33.21
N PRO A 439 36.63 -3.44 33.71
CA PRO A 439 37.64 -2.80 32.87
C PRO A 439 38.17 -3.80 31.84
N GLY A 440 37.91 -3.53 30.56
CA GLY A 440 38.33 -4.37 29.43
C GLY A 440 37.19 -5.04 28.67
N GLU A 441 35.97 -5.04 29.21
CA GLU A 441 34.78 -5.50 28.48
C GLU A 441 34.16 -4.37 27.64
N LEU A 442 33.60 -4.73 26.48
CA LEU A 442 32.95 -3.76 25.60
C LEU A 442 31.52 -3.49 26.09
N VAL A 443 31.22 -2.22 26.39
CA VAL A 443 29.88 -1.76 26.76
C VAL A 443 29.32 -0.86 25.67
N VAL A 444 28.24 -1.29 25.03
CA VAL A 444 27.55 -0.59 23.93
C VAL A 444 26.16 -0.20 24.37
N LYS A 445 25.77 1.05 24.17
CA LYS A 445 24.40 1.53 24.36
C LYS A 445 23.62 1.45 23.04
N GLU A 446 22.31 1.25 23.12
CA GLU A 446 21.41 1.30 21.96
C GLU A 446 21.84 0.34 20.83
N ALA A 447 22.27 -0.86 21.22
CA ALA A 447 22.80 -1.85 20.29
C ALA A 447 21.66 -2.39 19.42
N ALA A 448 21.82 -2.30 18.09
CA ALA A 448 20.82 -2.78 17.15
C ALA A 448 20.90 -4.29 16.97
N ILE A 449 19.76 -4.94 16.78
CA ILE A 449 19.68 -6.34 16.35
C ILE A 449 19.51 -6.34 14.82
N GLN A 450 20.42 -7.01 14.11
CA GLN A 450 20.36 -7.12 12.66
C GLN A 450 19.08 -7.85 12.23
N GLY A 451 18.37 -7.27 11.26
CA GLY A 451 17.13 -7.85 10.74
C GLY A 451 15.87 -7.47 11.53
N THR A 452 16.01 -6.66 12.59
CA THR A 452 14.87 -6.09 13.32
C THR A 452 15.01 -4.57 13.45
N ASN A 453 13.94 -3.88 13.84
CA ASN A 453 13.98 -2.46 14.19
C ASN A 453 14.25 -2.23 15.70
N THR A 454 14.59 -3.30 16.41
CA THR A 454 14.73 -3.36 17.86
C THR A 454 16.12 -2.90 18.29
N ARG A 455 16.20 -2.21 19.43
CA ARG A 455 17.46 -1.80 20.06
C ARG A 455 17.46 -2.20 21.52
N ILE A 456 18.60 -2.73 21.95
CA ILE A 456 18.84 -3.10 23.34
C ILE A 456 19.46 -1.89 24.05
N ASP A 457 18.91 -1.53 25.21
CA ASP A 457 19.34 -0.34 25.96
C ASP A 457 20.85 -0.33 26.22
N VAL A 458 21.40 -1.40 26.82
CA VAL A 458 22.85 -1.60 26.95
C VAL A 458 23.21 -3.08 26.74
N VAL A 459 24.30 -3.32 26.01
CA VAL A 459 24.90 -4.64 25.81
C VAL A 459 26.33 -4.62 26.33
N ARG A 460 26.70 -5.64 27.10
CA ARG A 460 28.07 -5.92 27.53
C ARG A 460 28.56 -7.19 26.85
N GLU A 461 29.70 -7.10 26.16
CA GLU A 461 30.39 -8.25 25.59
C GLU A 461 31.38 -8.82 26.60
N THR A 462 31.15 -10.06 27.00
CA THR A 462 32.01 -10.83 27.91
C THR A 462 32.78 -11.89 27.11
N PRO A 463 33.82 -12.52 27.69
CA PRO A 463 34.52 -13.63 27.02
C PRO A 463 33.62 -14.83 26.70
N THR A 464 32.51 -15.02 27.42
CA THR A 464 31.61 -16.16 27.24
C THR A 464 30.42 -15.85 26.35
N GLY A 465 29.99 -14.59 26.26
CA GLY A 465 28.82 -14.18 25.48
C GLY A 465 28.33 -12.77 25.78
N LEU A 466 27.10 -12.46 25.34
CA LEU A 466 26.50 -11.14 25.54
C LEU A 466 25.61 -11.11 26.77
N VAL A 467 25.68 -10.00 27.51
CA VAL A 467 24.75 -9.67 28.59
C VAL A 467 23.88 -8.49 28.15
N PHE A 468 22.57 -8.66 28.23
CA PHE A 468 21.60 -7.62 27.88
C PHE A 468 21.11 -6.91 29.14
N TYR A 469 21.11 -5.59 29.09
CA TYR A 469 20.59 -4.75 30.16
C TYR A 469 19.43 -3.94 29.62
N GLU A 470 18.28 -4.04 30.29
CA GLU A 470 17.06 -3.34 29.91
C GLU A 470 16.68 -2.32 30.99
N VAL A 471 16.65 -1.04 30.64
CA VAL A 471 16.49 0.06 31.60
C VAL A 471 15.02 0.50 31.65
N LYS A 472 14.42 0.46 32.83
CA LYS A 472 13.06 0.98 33.07
C LYS A 472 13.04 2.00 34.19
N VAL A 473 12.24 3.05 34.01
CA VAL A 473 12.11 4.18 34.94
C VAL A 473 10.65 4.46 35.32
N LEU A 474 9.83 3.41 35.33
CA LEU A 474 8.41 3.47 35.66
C LEU A 474 8.20 3.75 37.15
N HIS A 475 6.96 4.07 37.52
CA HIS A 475 6.56 4.45 38.88
C HIS A 475 6.81 3.40 39.97
N SER A 476 7.04 2.13 39.64
CA SER A 476 7.33 1.06 40.61
C SER A 476 8.29 0.01 40.06
N ILE A 477 9.02 -0.66 40.95
CA ILE A 477 9.92 -1.77 40.58
C ILE A 477 9.16 -2.92 39.89
N ARG A 478 7.94 -3.22 40.36
CA ARG A 478 7.09 -4.26 39.76
C ARG A 478 6.72 -3.93 38.30
N ALA A 479 6.42 -2.67 38.01
CA ALA A 479 6.15 -2.22 36.63
C ALA A 479 7.42 -2.30 35.78
N CYS A 480 8.56 -1.88 36.32
CA CYS A 480 9.86 -1.97 35.65
C CYS A 480 10.20 -3.42 35.27
N ILE A 481 10.07 -4.36 36.22
CA ILE A 481 10.32 -5.78 35.99
C ILE A 481 9.38 -6.33 34.91
N ARG A 482 8.08 -6.02 34.99
CA ARG A 482 7.08 -6.52 34.05
C ARG A 482 7.37 -6.12 32.60
N GLU A 483 7.67 -4.85 32.38
CA GLU A 483 7.94 -4.36 31.02
C GLU A 483 9.32 -4.78 30.50
N ALA A 484 10.35 -4.74 31.36
CA ALA A 484 11.71 -5.15 30.97
C ALA A 484 11.77 -6.64 30.59
N LEU A 485 11.07 -7.51 31.32
CA LEU A 485 11.06 -8.95 31.06
C LEU A 485 10.55 -9.29 29.66
N GLY A 486 9.46 -8.65 29.20
CA GLY A 486 8.92 -8.89 27.86
C GLY A 486 9.91 -8.52 26.75
N GLN A 487 10.62 -7.41 26.91
CA GLN A 487 11.62 -6.94 25.95
C GLN A 487 12.88 -7.81 25.97
N LEU A 488 13.38 -8.19 27.16
CA LEU A 488 14.51 -9.11 27.28
C LEU A 488 14.22 -10.48 26.65
N LEU A 489 13.00 -11.00 26.85
CA LEU A 489 12.53 -12.23 26.20
C LEU A 489 12.49 -12.08 24.67
N GLU A 490 11.98 -10.97 24.15
CA GLU A 490 11.99 -10.70 22.71
C GLU A 490 13.42 -10.70 22.16
N TYR A 491 14.33 -9.94 22.78
CA TYR A 491 15.71 -9.78 22.31
C TYR A 491 16.47 -11.10 22.31
N ALA A 492 16.24 -11.93 23.32
CA ALA A 492 16.99 -13.16 23.53
C ALA A 492 16.38 -14.38 22.84
N CYS A 493 15.05 -14.42 22.67
CA CYS A 493 14.32 -15.64 22.32
C CYS A 493 13.46 -15.56 21.04
N TRP A 494 13.17 -14.36 20.49
CA TRP A 494 12.30 -14.23 19.30
C TRP A 494 12.90 -14.88 18.05
N SER A 495 14.22 -15.01 18.00
CA SER A 495 14.95 -15.47 16.82
C SER A 495 16.03 -16.48 17.24
N ASP A 496 16.27 -17.48 16.38
CA ASP A 496 17.28 -18.54 16.58
C ASP A 496 18.57 -18.14 15.85
N PRO A 497 19.75 -18.06 16.52
CA PRO A 497 20.09 -18.57 17.85
C PRO A 497 19.87 -17.60 19.02
N GLN A 498 19.89 -18.15 20.25
CA GLN A 498 19.91 -17.38 21.49
C GLN A 498 21.08 -16.37 21.48
N LEU A 499 20.75 -15.09 21.62
CA LEU A 499 21.71 -14.00 21.44
C LEU A 499 22.47 -13.60 22.71
N SER A 500 21.95 -13.95 23.89
CA SER A 500 22.51 -13.53 25.18
C SER A 500 22.52 -14.66 26.20
N GLN A 501 23.49 -14.56 27.13
CA GLN A 501 23.67 -15.50 28.23
C GLN A 501 23.03 -15.01 29.53
N GLU A 502 22.93 -13.69 29.71
CA GLU A 502 22.38 -13.08 30.92
C GLU A 502 21.51 -11.89 30.56
N TRP A 503 20.42 -11.71 31.32
CA TRP A 503 19.45 -10.63 31.18
C TRP A 503 19.41 -9.84 32.49
N VAL A 504 19.62 -8.55 32.43
CA VAL A 504 19.67 -7.70 33.62
C VAL A 504 18.61 -6.62 33.51
N ILE A 505 17.63 -6.65 34.41
CA ILE A 505 16.66 -5.58 34.55
C ILE A 505 17.32 -4.45 35.35
N VAL A 506 17.32 -3.25 34.79
CA VAL A 506 17.94 -2.07 35.41
C VAL A 506 16.89 -1.04 35.75
N SER A 507 16.88 -0.56 37.00
CA SER A 507 16.04 0.56 37.39
C SER A 507 16.69 1.42 38.48
N HIS A 508 16.12 2.59 38.74
CA HIS A 508 16.56 3.46 39.84
C HIS A 508 15.96 3.08 41.20
N HIS A 509 14.93 2.22 41.22
CA HIS A 509 14.28 1.75 42.44
C HIS A 509 15.22 0.84 43.24
N THR A 510 15.17 0.95 44.56
CA THR A 510 15.76 -0.07 45.43
C THR A 510 14.96 -1.35 45.28
N VAL A 511 15.66 -2.49 45.19
CA VAL A 511 14.99 -3.79 45.12
C VAL A 511 14.22 -4.05 46.42
N THR A 512 12.99 -4.54 46.30
CA THR A 512 12.18 -4.95 47.45
C THR A 512 12.28 -6.46 47.62
N GLN A 513 12.12 -6.96 48.85
CA GLN A 513 12.09 -8.40 49.11
C GLN A 513 11.07 -9.14 48.25
N GLU A 514 9.87 -8.57 48.06
CA GLU A 514 8.84 -9.15 47.18
C GLU A 514 9.33 -9.27 45.72
N ALA A 515 10.10 -8.29 45.24
CA ALA A 515 10.66 -8.29 43.89
C ALA A 515 11.81 -9.31 43.75
N GLU A 516 12.67 -9.44 44.76
CA GLU A 516 13.71 -10.48 44.82
C GLU A 516 13.09 -11.87 44.77
N GLU A 517 12.15 -12.16 45.67
CA GLU A 517 11.45 -13.44 45.69
C GLU A 517 10.69 -13.73 44.38
N TYR A 518 10.20 -12.69 43.71
CA TYR A 518 9.57 -12.84 42.40
C TYR A 518 10.57 -13.21 41.30
N LEU A 519 11.72 -12.54 41.25
CA LEU A 519 12.78 -12.86 40.29
C LEU A 519 13.37 -14.25 40.53
N ASP A 520 13.59 -14.63 41.79
CA ASP A 520 14.04 -15.96 42.17
C ASP A 520 13.07 -17.05 41.71
N ARG A 521 11.76 -16.82 41.89
CA ARG A 521 10.73 -17.73 41.36
C ARG A 521 10.77 -17.81 39.83
N LEU A 522 10.99 -16.71 39.12
CA LEU A 522 11.12 -16.72 37.67
C LEU A 522 12.33 -17.53 37.21
N GLN A 523 13.50 -17.32 37.83
CA GLN A 523 14.71 -18.08 37.55
C GLN A 523 14.48 -19.58 37.82
N ALA A 524 13.98 -19.95 39.00
CA ALA A 524 13.81 -21.34 39.39
C ALA A 524 12.73 -22.08 38.60
N THR A 525 11.66 -21.39 38.21
CA THR A 525 10.51 -22.04 37.52
C THR A 525 10.76 -22.19 36.02
N PHE A 526 11.43 -21.23 35.40
CA PHE A 526 11.54 -21.12 33.94
C PHE A 526 12.98 -21.18 33.41
N ASP A 527 13.97 -21.34 34.30
CA ASP A 527 15.40 -21.37 33.95
C ASP A 527 15.85 -20.11 33.19
N LEU A 528 15.29 -18.95 33.57
CA LEU A 528 15.62 -17.68 32.94
C LEU A 528 16.91 -17.12 33.53
N PRO A 529 17.90 -16.71 32.71
CA PRO A 529 19.16 -16.14 33.19
C PRO A 529 18.98 -14.66 33.55
N ILE A 530 17.96 -14.34 34.36
CA ILE A 530 17.52 -12.98 34.64
C ILE A 530 17.94 -12.49 36.02
N SER A 531 18.47 -11.28 36.12
CA SER A 531 18.82 -10.64 37.38
C SER A 531 18.36 -9.18 37.42
N TYR A 532 18.53 -8.53 38.57
CA TYR A 532 18.18 -7.12 38.77
C TYR A 532 19.39 -6.31 39.23
N MET A 533 19.53 -5.09 38.70
CA MET A 533 20.56 -4.15 39.08
C MET A 533 19.95 -2.76 39.37
N GLN A 534 20.17 -2.26 40.58
CA GLN A 534 19.84 -0.88 40.92
C GLN A 534 20.93 0.07 40.41
N VAL A 535 20.52 1.13 39.71
CA VAL A 535 21.40 2.23 39.29
C VAL A 535 20.86 3.55 39.82
N GLY A 536 21.57 4.14 40.77
CA GLY A 536 21.19 5.40 41.40
C GLY A 536 21.16 6.58 40.43
N LEU A 537 20.34 7.58 40.74
CA LEU A 537 20.22 8.82 39.94
C LEU A 537 21.39 9.79 40.18
N THR A 538 22.05 9.68 41.34
CA THR A 538 23.24 10.43 41.72
C THR A 538 24.47 9.50 41.70
N THR A 539 25.56 9.91 41.05
CA THR A 539 26.82 9.14 41.09
C THR A 539 27.49 9.31 42.44
N THR A 540 27.04 8.57 43.45
CA THR A 540 27.80 8.33 44.67
C THR A 540 28.44 6.95 44.57
N LYS A 541 29.75 6.88 44.80
CA LYS A 541 30.51 5.63 44.94
C LYS A 541 29.83 4.75 46.00
N THR A 542 29.27 3.62 45.60
CA THR A 542 28.93 2.54 46.54
C THR A 542 30.12 1.57 46.56
N PRO A 543 30.62 1.14 47.73
CA PRO A 543 31.80 0.29 47.81
C PRO A 543 31.48 -1.12 47.30
N ALA A 544 32.51 -1.77 46.74
CA ALA A 544 32.47 -3.14 46.26
C ALA A 544 31.90 -4.07 47.34
N ALA A 545 30.78 -4.72 47.04
CA ALA A 545 30.40 -5.95 47.71
C ALA A 545 31.30 -7.05 47.15
N THR A 546 32.23 -7.52 47.99
CA THR A 546 32.99 -8.74 47.77
C THR A 546 32.03 -9.92 47.62
N LEU A 547 32.34 -10.81 46.67
CA LEU A 547 31.64 -12.07 46.36
C LEU A 547 31.15 -12.85 47.58
#